data_AF-U5HEM4-F1
#
_entry.id   AF-U5HEM4-F1
#
_cell.length_a   1.000
_cell.length_b   1.000
_cell.length_c   1.000
_cell.angle_alpha   90.00
_cell.angle_beta   90.00
_cell.angle_gamma   90.00
#
_symmetry.space_group_name_H-M   'P 1'
#
loop_
_entity.id
_entity.type
_entity.pdbx_description
1 polymer ?
#
loop_
_entity_poly.entity_id
_entity_poly.type
_entity_poly.pdbx_seq_one_letter_code
_entity_poly.pdbx_strand_id
1 'polypeptide(L)'
;MLNEETHFEKTKLNTVKYAKRGHYDKRLIFAIVRAVPVVHVAFVDRDGLPQCVPMVAAIEETEDGEVFVYLHGSSVTRIMKNNGEGEPLCITATLVDAFVMSLTPFHHSVRYRSAVLHGTTFPFSESYDGDVEAAKVHALHVTTNAICSQRWENTRSSPTSAEMKATGVIRLRVESASAKVNETGPNDEAKDLNNEELVTKTWTGILPFKMVAGDPQPSSYSCKEVPSHIRDFQAEFEAKDRAAFPEPKK
;
A
#
# COMPACT_ATOMS: atom_id res chain seq x y z
N MET A 1 11.36 6.48 14.20
CA MET A 1 12.12 7.13 13.12
C MET A 1 12.67 6.01 12.26
N LEU A 2 12.43 6.01 10.94
CA LEU A 2 13.01 4.99 10.06
C LEU A 2 14.54 5.14 10.08
N ASN A 3 15.27 4.04 10.29
CA ASN A 3 16.73 4.04 10.11
C ASN A 3 17.07 4.46 8.67
N GLU A 4 18.01 5.39 8.52
CA GLU A 4 18.46 5.86 7.21
C GLU A 4 19.03 4.68 6.39
N GLU A 5 18.42 4.46 5.22
CA GLU A 5 18.85 3.56 4.12
C GLU A 5 18.92 2.04 4.37
N THR A 6 17.94 1.47 5.07
CA THR A 6 17.74 0.01 5.01
C THR A 6 17.08 -0.42 3.69
N HIS A 7 17.60 -1.49 3.09
CA HIS A 7 17.11 -2.06 1.83
C HIS A 7 16.63 -3.50 2.07
N PHE A 8 15.62 -3.93 1.31
CA PHE A 8 15.36 -5.35 1.15
C PHE A 8 16.43 -5.98 0.27
N GLU A 9 16.89 -7.18 0.65
CA GLU A 9 17.82 -7.93 -0.19
C GLU A 9 17.17 -8.20 -1.56
N LYS A 10 17.93 -7.95 -2.62
CA LYS A 10 17.49 -8.25 -3.98
C LYS A 10 17.71 -9.73 -4.28
N THR A 11 16.62 -10.47 -4.43
CA THR A 11 16.60 -11.88 -4.76
C THR A 11 15.98 -12.13 -6.13
N LYS A 12 15.95 -13.39 -6.56
CA LYS A 12 15.21 -13.78 -7.78
C LYS A 12 13.71 -13.46 -7.67
N LEU A 13 13.14 -13.52 -6.46
CA LEU A 13 11.71 -13.34 -6.21
C LEU A 13 11.24 -11.89 -6.41
N ASN A 14 12.01 -10.90 -5.93
CA ASN A 14 11.66 -9.48 -6.01
C ASN A 14 12.39 -8.72 -7.13
N THR A 15 13.10 -9.42 -8.03
CA THR A 15 13.82 -8.78 -9.14
C THR A 15 12.84 -8.12 -10.13
N VAL A 16 12.91 -6.80 -10.23
CA VAL A 16 12.05 -6.00 -11.11
C VAL A 16 12.60 -5.98 -12.54
N LYS A 17 11.75 -6.31 -13.52
CA LYS A 17 12.04 -6.07 -14.95
C LYS A 17 12.11 -4.56 -15.24
N TYR A 18 13.01 -4.16 -16.12
CA TYR A 18 13.45 -2.76 -16.33
C TYR A 18 14.17 -2.22 -15.09
N ALA A 19 15.39 -2.70 -14.83
CA ALA A 19 16.14 -2.48 -13.59
C ALA A 19 16.24 -1.00 -13.16
N LYS A 20 16.29 -0.05 -14.09
CA LYS A 20 16.33 1.39 -13.79
C LYS A 20 15.08 1.90 -13.05
N ARG A 21 13.97 1.16 -13.13
CA ARG A 21 12.68 1.42 -12.48
C ARG A 21 12.51 0.65 -11.16
N GLY A 22 13.43 -0.25 -10.83
CA GLY A 22 13.35 -1.09 -9.63
C GLY A 22 13.99 -0.41 -8.42
N HIS A 23 13.28 -0.41 -7.30
CA HIS A 23 13.71 0.14 -6.02
C HIS A 23 13.54 -0.90 -4.92
N TYR A 24 14.42 -0.86 -3.92
CA TYR A 24 14.47 -1.85 -2.83
C TYR A 24 14.63 -1.20 -1.45
N ASP A 25 14.71 0.13 -1.38
CA ASP A 25 14.80 0.86 -0.12
C ASP A 25 13.46 0.76 0.64
N LYS A 26 13.55 0.43 1.94
CA LYS A 26 12.36 0.26 2.79
C LYS A 26 11.54 1.55 2.84
N ARG A 27 12.22 2.71 2.87
CA ARG A 27 11.60 4.03 2.93
C ARG A 27 10.57 4.24 1.81
N LEU A 28 10.95 4.07 0.54
CA LEU A 28 10.04 4.23 -0.59
C LEU A 28 8.93 3.18 -0.58
N ILE A 29 9.25 1.92 -0.29
CA ILE A 29 8.25 0.84 -0.23
C ILE A 29 7.18 1.16 0.83
N PHE A 30 7.59 1.62 2.00
CA PHE A 30 6.69 2.00 3.09
C PHE A 30 5.85 3.21 2.70
N ALA A 31 6.47 4.21 2.07
CA ALA A 31 5.77 5.40 1.59
C ALA A 31 4.67 5.04 0.59
N ILE A 32 4.95 4.15 -0.38
CA ILE A 32 3.94 3.67 -1.34
C ILE A 32 2.80 2.94 -0.63
N VAL A 33 3.09 2.01 0.29
CA VAL A 33 2.06 1.26 1.03
C VAL A 33 1.20 2.19 1.89
N ARG A 34 1.80 3.21 2.51
CA ARG A 34 1.08 4.19 3.36
C ARG A 34 0.29 5.23 2.57
N ALA A 35 0.61 5.43 1.30
CA ALA A 35 -0.06 6.39 0.43
C ALA A 35 -1.30 5.82 -0.27
N VAL A 36 -1.41 4.49 -0.39
CA VAL A 36 -2.62 3.87 -0.96
C VAL A 36 -3.72 3.71 0.11
N PRO A 37 -4.99 4.04 -0.19
CA PRO A 37 -6.10 3.76 0.73
C PRO A 37 -6.36 2.26 0.93
N VAL A 38 -6.05 1.45 -0.10
CA VAL A 38 -6.23 0.00 -0.10
C VAL A 38 -5.05 -0.68 -0.78
N VAL A 39 -4.68 -1.85 -0.28
CA VAL A 39 -3.78 -2.80 -0.93
C VAL A 39 -4.57 -3.98 -1.48
N HIS A 40 -3.98 -4.69 -2.45
CA HIS A 40 -4.52 -5.94 -2.95
C HIS A 40 -3.73 -7.11 -2.35
N VAL A 41 -4.43 -8.01 -1.66
CA VAL A 41 -3.82 -9.15 -0.99
C VAL A 41 -4.16 -10.41 -1.77
N ALA A 42 -3.14 -11.01 -2.37
CA ALA A 42 -3.22 -12.26 -3.09
C ALA A 42 -2.76 -13.43 -2.21
N PHE A 43 -3.51 -14.53 -2.26
CA PHE A 43 -3.25 -15.75 -1.51
C PHE A 43 -3.81 -16.95 -2.25
N VAL A 44 -3.37 -18.15 -1.90
CA VAL A 44 -3.98 -19.40 -2.37
C VAL A 44 -4.89 -19.90 -1.27
N ASP A 45 -6.14 -20.23 -1.59
CA ASP A 45 -7.05 -20.76 -0.59
C ASP A 45 -6.89 -22.27 -0.33
N ARG A 46 -7.62 -22.78 0.65
CA ARG A 46 -7.60 -24.21 1.02
C ARG A 46 -8.00 -25.15 -0.11
N ASP A 47 -8.71 -24.65 -1.13
CA ASP A 47 -9.10 -25.41 -2.32
C ASP A 47 -8.01 -25.32 -3.41
N GLY A 48 -6.89 -24.64 -3.15
CA GLY A 48 -5.79 -24.43 -4.09
C GLY A 48 -6.05 -23.31 -5.11
N LEU A 49 -7.11 -22.51 -4.93
CA LEU A 49 -7.48 -21.46 -5.88
C LEU A 49 -6.80 -20.12 -5.54
N PRO A 50 -6.26 -19.40 -6.53
CA PRO A 50 -5.75 -18.05 -6.29
C PRO A 50 -6.90 -17.09 -6.00
N GLN A 51 -6.73 -16.33 -4.95
CA GLN A 51 -7.66 -15.29 -4.51
C GLN A 51 -6.93 -13.95 -4.48
N CYS A 52 -7.68 -12.86 -4.67
CA CYS A 52 -7.17 -11.51 -4.54
C CYS A 52 -8.27 -10.62 -3.95
N VAL A 53 -8.01 -9.99 -2.80
CA VAL A 53 -8.99 -9.17 -2.09
C VAL A 53 -8.42 -7.79 -1.73
N PRO A 54 -9.19 -6.71 -1.86
CA PRO A 54 -8.78 -5.39 -1.41
C PRO A 54 -8.88 -5.31 0.12
N MET A 55 -7.86 -4.75 0.78
CA MET A 55 -7.82 -4.57 2.23
C MET A 55 -7.13 -3.26 2.62
N VAL A 56 -7.45 -2.76 3.81
CA VAL A 56 -6.62 -1.75 4.49
C VAL A 56 -5.42 -2.46 5.10
N ALA A 57 -4.25 -1.85 4.97
CA ALA A 57 -3.01 -2.36 5.55
C ALA A 57 -2.31 -1.29 6.37
N ALA A 58 -1.71 -1.69 7.48
CA ALA A 58 -0.70 -0.91 8.19
C ALA A 58 0.66 -1.59 8.05
N ILE A 59 1.72 -0.82 7.83
CA ILE A 59 3.09 -1.32 7.70
C ILE A 59 4.00 -0.66 8.73
N GLU A 60 4.74 -1.50 9.45
CA GLU A 60 5.66 -1.09 10.51
C GLU A 60 6.98 -1.86 10.41
N GLU A 61 8.04 -1.25 10.94
CA GLU A 61 9.35 -1.88 11.14
C GLU A 61 9.61 -1.88 12.65
N THR A 62 10.01 -3.03 13.17
CA THR A 62 10.40 -3.21 14.57
C THR A 62 11.81 -2.70 14.82
N GLU A 63 12.21 -2.58 16.10
CA GLU A 63 13.54 -2.08 16.47
C GLU A 63 14.69 -2.95 15.96
N ASP A 64 14.47 -4.26 15.82
CA ASP A 64 15.38 -5.23 15.24
C ASP A 64 15.34 -5.28 13.69
N GLY A 65 14.50 -4.45 13.07
CA GLY A 65 14.46 -4.25 11.62
C GLY A 65 13.58 -5.25 10.86
N GLU A 66 12.82 -6.10 11.55
CA GLU A 66 11.78 -6.91 10.93
C GLU A 66 10.62 -6.02 10.45
N VAL A 67 10.02 -6.40 9.33
CA VAL A 67 8.94 -5.62 8.71
C VAL A 67 7.65 -6.41 8.79
N PHE A 68 6.61 -5.79 9.33
CA PHE A 68 5.29 -6.40 9.46
C PHE A 68 4.22 -5.59 8.73
N VAL A 69 3.29 -6.30 8.11
CA VAL A 69 2.03 -5.74 7.59
C VAL A 69 0.87 -6.33 8.39
N TYR A 70 0.01 -5.45 8.89
CA TYR A 70 -1.20 -5.82 9.62
C TYR A 70 -2.43 -5.62 8.75
N LEU A 71 -3.31 -6.63 8.75
CA LEU A 71 -4.59 -6.63 8.06
C LEU A 71 -5.68 -7.03 9.05
N HIS A 72 -6.89 -6.51 8.91
CA HIS A 72 -8.03 -6.96 9.70
C HIS A 72 -9.29 -7.11 8.84
N GLY A 73 -10.26 -7.85 9.35
CA GLY A 73 -11.55 -8.07 8.70
C GLY A 73 -12.41 -9.02 9.50
N SER A 74 -13.55 -9.43 8.96
CA SER A 74 -14.38 -10.43 9.66
C SER A 74 -13.66 -11.78 9.74
N SER A 75 -13.68 -12.41 10.92
CA SER A 75 -13.04 -13.69 11.20
C SER A 75 -13.56 -14.85 10.34
N VAL A 76 -14.75 -14.70 9.73
CA VAL A 76 -15.35 -15.74 8.88
C VAL A 76 -14.97 -15.63 7.39
N THR A 77 -14.26 -14.57 7.00
CA THR A 77 -13.83 -14.37 5.59
C THR A 77 -12.83 -15.43 5.15
N ARG A 78 -12.76 -15.68 3.84
CA ARG A 78 -11.87 -16.70 3.26
C ARG A 78 -10.40 -16.44 3.61
N ILE A 79 -9.95 -15.19 3.48
CA ILE A 79 -8.57 -14.82 3.83
C ILE A 79 -8.26 -15.04 5.31
N MET A 80 -9.21 -14.72 6.20
CA MET A 80 -9.03 -14.95 7.64
C MET A 80 -9.12 -16.43 8.02
N LYS A 81 -9.80 -17.27 7.23
CA LYS A 81 -9.71 -18.73 7.39
C LYS A 81 -8.38 -19.30 6.89
N ASN A 82 -7.64 -18.55 6.08
CA ASN A 82 -6.32 -18.93 5.56
C ASN A 82 -5.19 -18.19 6.30
N ASN A 83 -5.42 -17.81 7.56
CA ASN A 83 -4.44 -17.14 8.41
C ASN A 83 -3.69 -18.10 9.34
N GLY A 84 -3.59 -19.39 8.97
CA GLY A 84 -2.72 -20.34 9.68
C GLY A 84 -1.29 -19.79 9.75
N GLU A 85 -0.49 -20.23 10.70
CA GLU A 85 0.91 -19.82 10.79
C GLU A 85 1.70 -20.27 9.54
N GLY A 86 2.54 -19.39 8.99
CA GLY A 86 3.40 -19.69 7.85
C GLY A 86 2.72 -19.64 6.48
N GLU A 87 1.46 -19.21 6.40
CA GLU A 87 0.71 -19.10 5.15
C GLU A 87 1.24 -17.94 4.28
N PRO A 88 1.59 -18.19 3.01
CA PRO A 88 2.19 -17.19 2.14
C PRO A 88 1.15 -16.19 1.63
N LEU A 89 1.46 -14.90 1.76
CA LEU A 89 0.66 -13.80 1.19
C LEU A 89 1.53 -12.91 0.29
N CYS A 90 0.90 -12.36 -0.75
CA CYS A 90 1.46 -11.31 -1.59
C CYS A 90 0.61 -10.05 -1.48
N ILE A 91 1.21 -8.93 -1.09
CA ILE A 91 0.54 -7.64 -0.97
C ILE A 91 1.05 -6.71 -2.06
N THR A 92 0.11 -6.12 -2.81
CA THR A 92 0.40 -5.14 -3.86
C THR A 92 -0.25 -3.79 -3.55
N ALA A 93 0.56 -2.74 -3.52
CA ALA A 93 0.14 -1.35 -3.45
C ALA A 93 0.46 -0.65 -4.78
N THR A 94 -0.48 0.12 -5.33
CA THR A 94 -0.30 0.83 -6.62
C THR A 94 -0.93 2.22 -6.58
N LEU A 95 -0.16 3.22 -7.00
CA LEU A 95 -0.59 4.58 -7.30
C LEU A 95 -0.45 4.81 -8.80
N VAL A 96 -1.51 5.28 -9.46
CA VAL A 96 -1.48 5.66 -10.88
C VAL A 96 -1.37 7.18 -10.97
N ASP A 97 -0.28 7.65 -11.55
CA ASP A 97 0.09 9.06 -11.53
C ASP A 97 -0.27 9.78 -12.83
N ALA A 98 -0.23 9.08 -13.98
CA ALA A 98 -0.62 9.65 -15.26
C ALA A 98 -0.79 8.60 -16.36
N PHE A 99 -1.53 8.94 -17.41
CA PHE A 99 -1.40 8.28 -18.70
C PHE A 99 -0.36 8.98 -19.58
N VAL A 100 0.45 8.18 -20.28
CA VAL A 100 1.43 8.63 -21.25
C VAL A 100 0.85 8.39 -22.65
N MET A 101 0.53 9.48 -23.33
CA MET A 101 -0.04 9.47 -24.68
C MET A 101 1.08 9.70 -25.70
N SER A 102 1.31 8.72 -26.58
CA SER A 102 2.41 8.70 -27.55
C SER A 102 1.83 8.69 -28.98
N LEU A 103 2.68 8.80 -30.00
CA LEU A 103 2.24 8.84 -31.40
C LEU A 103 1.60 7.53 -31.86
N THR A 104 2.02 6.40 -31.29
CA THR A 104 1.55 5.07 -31.68
C THR A 104 0.88 4.32 -30.53
N PRO A 105 -0.06 3.39 -30.84
CA PRO A 105 -0.69 2.55 -29.83
C PRO A 105 0.29 1.74 -28.97
N PHE A 106 1.46 1.42 -29.50
CA PHE A 106 2.47 0.60 -28.83
C PHE A 106 3.28 1.36 -27.78
N HIS A 107 3.42 2.69 -27.94
CA HIS A 107 4.20 3.52 -27.03
C HIS A 107 3.36 4.20 -25.94
N HIS A 108 2.04 3.98 -25.91
CA HIS A 108 1.24 4.39 -24.76
C HIS A 108 1.73 3.70 -23.49
N SER A 109 1.69 4.43 -22.37
CA SER A 109 2.14 3.90 -21.09
C SER A 109 1.41 4.55 -19.93
N VAL A 110 1.83 4.19 -18.72
CA VAL A 110 1.28 4.71 -17.47
C VAL A 110 2.45 5.13 -16.58
N ARG A 111 2.38 6.33 -16.01
CA ARG A 111 3.21 6.70 -14.87
C ARG A 111 2.58 6.15 -13.60
N TYR A 112 3.38 5.46 -12.80
CA TYR A 112 2.88 4.81 -11.59
C TYR A 112 4.01 4.57 -10.59
N ARG A 113 3.59 4.34 -9.35
CA ARG A 113 4.43 3.84 -8.26
C ARG A 113 3.75 2.62 -7.68
N SER A 114 4.48 1.51 -7.57
CA SER A 114 3.93 0.28 -7.00
C SER A 114 4.92 -0.39 -6.08
N ALA A 115 4.42 -1.06 -5.04
CA ALA A 115 5.20 -1.93 -4.17
C ALA A 115 4.57 -3.33 -4.13
N VAL A 116 5.41 -4.35 -4.21
CA VAL A 116 5.02 -5.76 -4.05
C VAL A 116 5.79 -6.32 -2.86
N LEU A 117 5.07 -6.87 -1.90
CA LEU A 117 5.60 -7.45 -0.66
C LEU A 117 5.18 -8.91 -0.59
N HIS A 118 6.15 -9.80 -0.44
CA HIS A 118 5.96 -11.21 -0.19
C HIS A 118 6.31 -11.52 1.26
N GLY A 119 5.50 -12.35 1.89
CA GLY A 119 5.73 -12.75 3.27
C GLY A 119 4.89 -13.94 3.70
N THR A 120 5.03 -14.30 4.96
CA THR A 120 4.28 -15.38 5.61
C THR A 120 3.58 -14.87 6.86
N THR A 121 2.36 -15.38 7.10
CA THR A 121 1.60 -15.06 8.31
C THR A 121 2.42 -15.48 9.54
N PHE A 122 2.49 -14.57 10.50
CA PHE A 122 3.36 -14.69 11.67
C PHE A 122 2.51 -14.74 12.94
N PRO A 123 2.81 -15.65 13.88
CA PRO A 123 1.97 -15.86 15.04
C PRO A 123 2.05 -14.67 16.00
N PHE A 124 0.91 -14.28 16.57
CA PHE A 124 0.84 -13.20 17.56
C PHE A 124 1.50 -13.58 18.89
N SER A 125 1.58 -14.88 19.21
CA SER A 125 2.23 -15.40 20.42
C SER A 125 3.74 -15.18 20.46
N GLU A 126 4.37 -14.93 19.31
CA GLU A 126 5.81 -14.60 19.21
C GLU A 126 6.06 -13.08 19.29
N SER A 127 5.16 -12.33 19.93
CA SER A 127 5.32 -10.89 20.17
C SER A 127 4.70 -10.49 21.50
N TYR A 128 5.00 -9.26 21.93
CA TYR A 128 4.39 -8.64 23.13
C TYR A 128 4.50 -9.54 24.38
N ASP A 129 5.66 -10.15 24.60
CA ASP A 129 5.91 -11.06 25.74
C ASP A 129 4.87 -12.20 25.87
N GLY A 130 4.27 -12.61 24.76
CA GLY A 130 3.25 -13.66 24.70
C GLY A 130 1.82 -13.17 24.94
N ASP A 131 1.59 -11.87 25.11
CA ASP A 131 0.25 -11.30 25.23
C ASP A 131 -0.41 -11.14 23.85
N VAL A 132 -1.07 -12.21 23.41
CA VAL A 132 -1.78 -12.28 22.13
C VAL A 132 -2.88 -11.23 22.02
N GLU A 133 -3.56 -10.89 23.12
CA GLU A 133 -4.66 -9.93 23.09
C GLU A 133 -4.10 -8.51 22.89
N ALA A 134 -3.06 -8.14 23.63
CA ALA A 134 -2.36 -6.87 23.44
C ALA A 134 -1.81 -6.73 22.00
N ALA A 135 -1.24 -7.81 21.46
CA ALA A 135 -0.71 -7.84 20.11
C ALA A 135 -1.79 -7.62 19.03
N LYS A 136 -2.98 -8.22 19.22
CA LYS A 136 -4.14 -7.97 18.34
C LYS A 136 -4.68 -6.56 18.48
N VAL A 137 -4.76 -6.04 19.71
CA VAL A 137 -5.19 -4.65 19.96
C VAL A 137 -4.23 -3.67 19.28
N HIS A 138 -2.92 -3.90 19.34
CA HIS A 138 -1.94 -3.10 18.58
C HIS A 138 -2.22 -3.14 17.08
N ALA A 139 -2.38 -4.32 16.50
CA ALA A 139 -2.68 -4.46 15.08
C ALA A 139 -3.97 -3.72 14.66
N LEU A 140 -5.02 -3.75 15.50
CA LEU A 140 -6.25 -3.00 15.28
C LEU A 140 -6.06 -1.49 15.43
N HIS A 141 -5.24 -1.06 16.40
CA HIS A 141 -4.86 0.33 16.60
C HIS A 141 -4.18 0.90 15.36
N VAL A 142 -3.11 0.25 14.89
CA VAL A 142 -2.32 0.74 13.75
C VAL A 142 -3.09 0.67 12.45
N THR A 143 -3.93 -0.36 12.24
CA THR A 143 -4.79 -0.43 11.04
C THR A 143 -5.92 0.60 11.06
N THR A 144 -6.48 0.92 12.22
CA THR A 144 -7.46 2.01 12.35
C THR A 144 -6.82 3.36 12.05
N ASN A 145 -5.61 3.60 12.59
CA ASN A 145 -4.89 4.84 12.39
C ASN A 145 -4.25 4.96 10.99
N ALA A 146 -4.10 3.84 10.25
CA ALA A 146 -3.74 3.86 8.84
C ALA A 146 -4.87 4.45 7.96
N ILE A 147 -6.15 4.25 8.32
CA ILE A 147 -7.31 4.82 7.61
C ILE A 147 -7.39 6.32 7.81
N CYS A 148 -7.22 6.77 9.05
CA CYS A 148 -7.22 8.17 9.43
C CYS A 148 -6.39 8.32 10.70
N SER A 149 -5.42 9.22 10.68
CA SER A 149 -4.54 9.43 11.82
C SER A 149 -5.32 9.81 13.08
N GLN A 150 -4.90 9.26 14.21
CA GLN A 150 -5.51 9.44 15.53
C GLN A 150 -6.98 8.99 15.62
N ARG A 151 -7.45 8.19 14.65
CA ARG A 151 -8.85 7.79 14.60
C ARG A 151 -9.22 6.88 15.76
N TRP A 152 -8.34 5.96 16.16
CA TRP A 152 -8.57 5.05 17.28
C TRP A 152 -8.90 5.82 18.56
N GLU A 153 -8.08 6.80 18.92
CA GLU A 153 -8.21 7.65 20.11
C GLU A 153 -9.48 8.52 20.07
N ASN A 154 -9.96 8.82 18.87
CA ASN A 154 -11.16 9.63 18.63
C ASN A 154 -12.43 8.78 18.40
N THR A 155 -12.41 7.51 18.82
CA THR A 155 -13.57 6.60 18.80
C THR A 155 -13.85 6.03 20.20
N ARG A 156 -14.89 5.18 20.33
CA ARG A 156 -15.18 4.51 21.60
C ARG A 156 -13.97 3.67 22.01
N SER A 157 -13.49 3.89 23.24
CA SER A 157 -12.35 3.18 23.80
C SER A 157 -12.60 1.67 23.90
N SER A 158 -11.54 0.91 23.64
CA SER A 158 -11.39 -0.55 23.66
C SER A 158 -12.47 -1.39 22.96
N PRO A 159 -12.10 -2.27 22.01
CA PRO A 159 -13.03 -3.25 21.48
C PRO A 159 -13.64 -4.10 22.60
N THR A 160 -14.93 -4.40 22.48
CA THR A 160 -15.61 -5.39 23.32
C THR A 160 -15.10 -6.78 22.98
N SER A 161 -15.23 -7.72 23.92
CA SER A 161 -14.85 -9.13 23.67
C SER A 161 -15.62 -9.75 22.48
N ALA A 162 -16.85 -9.29 22.23
CA ALA A 162 -17.64 -9.74 21.08
C ALA A 162 -17.06 -9.25 19.75
N GLU A 163 -16.64 -7.98 19.68
CA GLU A 163 -15.96 -7.41 18.51
C GLU A 163 -14.62 -8.10 18.29
N MET A 164 -13.82 -8.32 19.34
CA MET A 164 -12.54 -9.05 19.24
C MET A 164 -12.72 -10.47 18.70
N LYS A 165 -13.78 -11.17 19.11
CA LYS A 165 -14.09 -12.53 18.61
C LYS A 165 -14.56 -12.53 17.15
N ALA A 166 -15.28 -11.49 16.72
CA ALA A 166 -15.80 -11.36 15.37
C ALA A 166 -14.75 -10.89 14.35
N THR A 167 -13.65 -10.32 14.82
CA THR A 167 -12.58 -9.75 13.98
C THR A 167 -11.40 -10.71 13.84
N GLY A 168 -11.09 -11.07 12.60
CA GLY A 168 -9.84 -11.71 12.24
C GLY A 168 -8.75 -10.66 12.03
N VAL A 169 -7.54 -10.96 12.49
CA VAL A 169 -6.36 -10.13 12.31
C VAL A 169 -5.25 -10.99 11.73
N ILE A 170 -4.55 -10.46 10.73
CA ILE A 170 -3.36 -11.07 10.14
C ILE A 170 -2.18 -10.16 10.46
N ARG A 171 -1.11 -10.78 10.95
CA ARG A 171 0.23 -10.19 11.03
C ARG A 171 1.08 -10.92 9.99
N LEU A 172 1.52 -10.21 8.95
CA LEU A 172 2.35 -10.74 7.88
C LEU A 172 3.79 -10.29 8.13
N ARG A 173 4.73 -11.21 8.29
CA ARG A 173 6.15 -10.87 8.28
C ARG A 173 6.61 -10.77 6.83
N VAL A 174 7.14 -9.62 6.44
CA VAL A 174 7.61 -9.35 5.08
C VAL A 174 9.01 -9.92 4.92
N GLU A 175 9.15 -10.89 4.02
CA GLU A 175 10.41 -11.59 3.75
C GLU A 175 11.14 -10.98 2.54
N SER A 176 10.40 -10.44 1.58
CA SER A 176 10.96 -9.84 0.39
C SER A 176 10.03 -8.77 -0.17
N ALA A 177 10.56 -7.62 -0.57
CA ALA A 177 9.78 -6.59 -1.21
C ALA A 177 10.55 -5.88 -2.33
N SER A 178 9.82 -5.29 -3.26
CA SER A 178 10.36 -4.36 -4.24
C SER A 178 9.34 -3.31 -4.61
N ALA A 179 9.84 -2.14 -5.00
CA ALA A 179 9.07 -1.10 -5.63
C ALA A 179 9.43 -0.98 -7.11
N LYS A 180 8.45 -0.60 -7.92
CA LYS A 180 8.62 -0.27 -9.33
C LYS A 180 8.00 1.10 -9.60
N VAL A 181 8.81 2.02 -10.10
CA VAL A 181 8.41 3.40 -10.37
C VAL A 181 8.61 3.69 -11.86
N ASN A 182 7.57 4.22 -12.50
CA ASN A 182 7.65 4.71 -13.87
C ASN A 182 7.27 6.18 -13.94
N GLU A 183 8.23 7.04 -14.25
CA GLU A 183 8.04 8.48 -14.41
C GLU A 183 8.36 8.94 -15.85
N THR A 184 8.51 8.01 -16.79
CA THR A 184 8.88 8.36 -18.17
C THR A 184 7.76 9.09 -18.90
N GLY A 185 8.12 9.94 -19.87
CA GLY A 185 7.17 10.54 -20.82
C GLY A 185 7.03 9.70 -22.10
N PRO A 186 6.37 10.25 -23.13
CA PRO A 186 6.32 9.63 -24.46
C PRO A 186 7.73 9.35 -24.99
N ASN A 187 7.90 8.20 -25.64
CA ASN A 187 9.18 7.76 -26.19
C ASN A 187 8.92 7.04 -27.52
N ASP A 188 8.57 7.82 -28.54
CA ASP A 188 8.27 7.34 -29.88
C ASP A 188 9.55 7.05 -30.69
N GLU A 189 9.43 6.17 -31.69
CA GLU A 189 10.54 5.83 -32.57
C GLU A 189 10.84 6.97 -33.56
N ALA A 190 12.11 7.08 -33.97
CA ALA A 190 12.54 8.11 -34.91
C ALA A 190 11.73 8.12 -36.23
N LYS A 191 11.29 6.96 -36.70
CA LYS A 191 10.48 6.85 -37.93
C LYS A 191 9.10 7.53 -37.78
N ASP A 192 8.52 7.46 -36.58
CA ASP A 192 7.19 8.03 -36.29
C ASP A 192 7.32 9.53 -36.02
N LEU A 193 8.39 9.94 -35.33
CA LEU A 193 8.73 11.35 -35.12
C LEU A 193 9.03 12.10 -36.43
N ASN A 194 9.59 11.41 -37.43
CA ASN A 194 9.89 11.99 -38.75
C ASN A 194 8.68 11.98 -39.71
N ASN A 195 7.53 11.42 -39.29
CA ASN A 195 6.30 11.44 -40.07
C ASN A 195 5.50 12.71 -39.73
N GLU A 196 5.68 13.76 -40.53
CA GLU A 196 5.06 15.08 -40.29
C GLU A 196 3.53 15.02 -40.22
N GLU A 197 2.87 14.20 -41.04
CA GLU A 197 1.41 14.04 -41.00
C GLU A 197 0.97 13.43 -39.66
N LEU A 198 1.64 12.37 -39.22
CA LEU A 198 1.34 11.69 -37.96
C LEU A 198 1.53 12.64 -36.78
N VAL A 199 2.67 13.34 -36.72
CA VAL A 199 3.01 14.29 -35.65
C VAL A 199 2.02 15.46 -35.62
N THR A 200 1.63 15.98 -36.78
CA THR A 200 0.70 17.12 -36.86
C THR A 200 -0.72 16.73 -36.43
N LYS A 201 -1.15 15.49 -36.76
CA LYS A 201 -2.51 15.02 -36.48
C LYS A 201 -2.68 14.44 -35.06
N THR A 202 -1.59 14.06 -34.39
CA THR A 202 -1.65 13.30 -33.13
C THR A 202 -1.08 14.11 -31.98
N TRP A 203 -1.91 14.39 -30.98
CA TRP A 203 -1.43 14.96 -29.72
C TRP A 203 -0.69 13.90 -28.90
N THR A 204 0.48 14.25 -28.37
CA THR A 204 1.23 13.44 -27.41
C THR A 204 1.46 14.24 -26.13
N GLY A 205 1.62 13.52 -25.02
CA GLY A 205 1.81 14.16 -23.73
C GLY A 205 1.48 13.27 -22.56
N ILE A 206 1.23 13.92 -21.43
CA ILE A 206 1.01 13.26 -20.15
C ILE A 206 -0.29 13.79 -19.58
N LEU A 207 -1.22 12.89 -19.27
CA LEU A 207 -2.48 13.19 -18.61
C LEU A 207 -2.36 12.80 -17.13
N PRO A 208 -2.02 13.75 -16.23
CA PRO A 208 -1.80 13.44 -14.82
C PRO A 208 -3.11 13.17 -14.07
N PHE A 209 -3.03 12.29 -13.08
CA PHE A 209 -4.09 12.01 -12.12
C PHE A 209 -3.62 12.34 -10.71
N LYS A 210 -4.57 12.72 -9.85
CA LYS A 210 -4.35 12.93 -8.43
C LYS A 210 -5.53 12.38 -7.66
N MET A 211 -5.24 11.69 -6.55
CA MET A 211 -6.25 11.34 -5.57
C MET A 211 -6.28 12.43 -4.51
N VAL A 212 -7.47 12.93 -4.19
CA VAL A 212 -7.68 14.01 -3.23
C VAL A 212 -8.78 13.62 -2.26
N ALA A 213 -8.55 13.88 -0.97
CA ALA A 213 -9.57 13.69 0.05
C ALA A 213 -10.63 14.79 -0.07
N GLY A 214 -11.88 14.40 -0.33
CA GLY A 214 -13.00 15.34 -0.41
C GLY A 214 -13.46 15.86 0.95
N ASP A 215 -14.46 16.74 0.93
CA ASP A 215 -15.03 17.34 2.15
C ASP A 215 -15.73 16.28 3.05
N PRO A 216 -15.47 16.27 4.37
CA PRO A 216 -16.10 15.32 5.29
C PRO A 216 -17.62 15.45 5.30
N GLN A 217 -18.32 14.33 5.07
CA GLN A 217 -19.77 14.25 5.12
C GLN A 217 -20.21 13.64 6.46
N PRO A 218 -20.86 14.41 7.36
CA PRO A 218 -21.31 13.87 8.64
C PRO A 218 -22.42 12.83 8.46
N SER A 219 -22.48 11.85 9.37
CA SER A 219 -23.63 10.95 9.45
C SER A 219 -24.88 11.71 9.92
N SER A 220 -26.07 11.16 9.64
CA SER A 220 -27.36 11.74 10.05
C SER A 220 -27.53 11.89 11.57
N TYR A 221 -26.71 11.19 12.36
CA TYR A 221 -26.71 11.21 13.82
C TYR A 221 -25.45 11.85 14.43
N SER A 222 -24.60 12.49 13.60
CA SER A 222 -23.45 13.23 14.14
C SER A 222 -23.93 14.52 14.82
N CYS A 223 -23.73 14.60 16.13
CA CYS A 223 -23.98 15.82 16.90
C CYS A 223 -22.71 16.68 17.09
N LYS A 224 -21.61 16.34 16.41
CA LYS A 224 -20.34 17.06 16.49
C LYS A 224 -20.00 17.68 15.15
N GLU A 225 -19.34 18.84 15.21
CA GLU A 225 -18.60 19.36 14.07
C GLU A 225 -17.45 18.41 13.71
N VAL A 226 -16.98 18.52 12.47
CA VAL A 226 -15.82 17.76 11.99
C VAL A 226 -14.61 18.05 12.91
N PRO A 227 -14.03 17.03 13.56
CA PRO A 227 -12.86 17.22 14.43
C PRO A 227 -11.62 17.66 13.64
N SER A 228 -10.64 18.30 14.31
CA SER A 228 -9.39 18.73 13.67
C SER A 228 -8.62 17.58 13.03
N HIS A 229 -8.49 16.42 13.70
CA HIS A 229 -7.73 15.27 13.15
C HIS A 229 -8.25 14.79 11.78
N ILE A 230 -9.56 14.96 11.49
CA ILE A 230 -10.13 14.63 10.18
C ILE A 230 -9.71 15.66 9.12
N ARG A 231 -9.68 16.95 9.47
CA ARG A 231 -9.21 18.02 8.57
C ARG A 231 -7.70 17.91 8.33
N ASP A 232 -6.95 17.67 9.39
CA ASP A 232 -5.49 17.50 9.32
C ASP A 232 -5.13 16.28 8.45
N PHE A 233 -5.93 15.21 8.51
CA PHE A 233 -5.74 14.04 7.67
C PHE A 233 -5.90 14.34 6.17
N GLN A 234 -6.75 15.30 5.76
CA GLN A 234 -6.85 15.67 4.33
C GLN A 234 -5.50 16.19 3.80
N ALA A 235 -4.83 17.06 4.57
CA ALA A 235 -3.50 17.56 4.22
C ALA A 235 -2.42 16.48 4.32
N GLU A 236 -2.53 15.60 5.32
CA GLU A 236 -1.64 14.45 5.49
C GLU A 236 -1.75 13.46 4.32
N PHE A 237 -2.95 13.21 3.80
CA PHE A 237 -3.21 12.31 2.68
C PHE A 237 -2.42 12.74 1.44
N GLU A 238 -2.46 14.03 1.11
CA GLU A 238 -1.65 14.57 0.01
C GLU A 238 -0.14 14.53 0.30
N ALA A 239 0.26 14.70 1.57
CA ALA A 239 1.66 14.61 1.95
C ALA A 239 2.20 13.17 1.81
N LYS A 240 1.39 12.17 2.16
CA LYS A 240 1.70 10.74 1.95
C LYS A 240 1.90 10.43 0.48
N ASP A 241 1.01 10.92 -0.39
CA ASP A 241 1.18 10.78 -1.84
C ASP A 241 2.51 11.38 -2.32
N ARG A 242 2.86 12.59 -1.90
CA ARG A 242 4.15 13.22 -2.26
C ARG A 242 5.36 12.44 -1.73
N ALA A 243 5.28 11.90 -0.52
CA ALA A 243 6.38 11.14 0.09
C ALA A 243 6.64 9.80 -0.63
N ALA A 244 5.69 9.29 -1.39
CA ALA A 244 5.82 8.04 -2.15
C ALA A 244 6.60 8.19 -3.46
N PHE A 245 7.19 9.35 -3.76
CA PHE A 245 8.14 9.51 -4.86
C PHE A 245 9.57 9.14 -4.43
N PRO A 246 10.37 8.53 -5.33
CA PRO A 246 11.78 8.31 -5.06
C PRO A 246 12.51 9.66 -4.90
N GLU A 247 13.56 9.71 -4.07
CA GLU A 247 14.43 10.89 -4.05
C GLU A 247 15.06 11.10 -5.44
N PRO A 248 15.29 12.36 -5.86
CA PRO A 248 16.07 12.63 -7.05
C PRO A 248 17.44 11.97 -6.93
N LYS A 249 17.86 11.22 -7.96
CA LYS A 249 19.23 10.71 -8.01
C LYS A 249 20.18 11.92 -8.11
N LYS A 250 21.02 12.10 -7.09
CA LYS A 250 22.13 13.07 -7.10
C LYS A 250 23.11 12.76 -8.23
#